data_AF-A0A2V9S4R7-F1
#
_entry.id   AF-A0A2V9S4R7-F1
#
_cell.length_a   1.000
_cell.length_b   1.000
_cell.length_c   1.000
_cell.angle_alpha   90.00
_cell.angle_beta   90.00
_cell.angle_gamma   90.00
#
_symmetry.space_group_name_H-M   'P 1'
#
loop_
_entity.id
_entity.type
_entity.pdbx_description
1 polymer ?
#
loop_
_entity_poly.entity_id
_entity_poly.type
_entity_poly.pdbx_seq_one_letter_code
_entity_poly.pdbx_strand_id
1 'polypeptide(L)'
;MNLSGSRVRFRLLPNAREALKGIVSDREFLEGFVVSESHLGVWLSLPELEPATEVILLKWEHFSTALLEYRPEAPAERLPVGFRR
;
A
#
# COMPACT_ATOMS: atom_id res chain seq x y z
N MET A 1 -8.36 1.25 -6.98
CA MET A 1 -8.22 -0.20 -6.72
C MET A 1 -8.87 -0.42 -5.35
N ASN A 2 -8.71 -1.54 -4.66
CA ASN A 2 -9.06 -1.63 -3.24
C ASN A 2 -7.78 -1.89 -2.45
N LEU A 3 -6.93 -0.85 -2.39
CA LEU A 3 -5.64 -0.84 -1.72
C LEU A 3 -5.73 -0.23 -0.32
N SER A 4 -6.77 0.57 -0.05
CA SER A 4 -6.99 1.22 1.25
C SER A 4 -6.93 0.21 2.40
N GLY A 5 -6.25 0.57 3.48
CA GLY A 5 -6.08 -0.28 4.65
C GLY A 5 -5.01 -1.36 4.49
N SER A 6 -4.28 -1.38 3.36
CA SER A 6 -3.23 -2.36 3.10
C SER A 6 -1.85 -1.74 3.00
N ARG A 7 -0.83 -2.54 3.30
CA ARG A 7 0.56 -2.22 3.02
C ARG A 7 0.89 -2.62 1.59
N VAL A 8 1.37 -1.66 0.81
CA VAL A 8 1.57 -1.84 -0.64
C VAL A 8 2.96 -1.37 -1.01
N ARG A 9 3.60 -2.12 -1.90
CA ARG A 9 4.91 -1.79 -2.48
C ARG A 9 4.74 -1.29 -3.92
N PHE A 10 5.11 -0.05 -4.16
CA PHE A 10 5.01 0.63 -5.45
C PHE A 10 6.36 0.67 -6.14
N ARG A 11 6.40 0.35 -7.43
CA ARG A 11 7.60 0.57 -8.27
C ARG A 11 7.53 1.97 -8.89
N LEU A 12 8.40 2.85 -8.43
CA LEU A 12 8.43 4.26 -8.83
C LEU A 12 8.98 4.44 -10.24
N LEU A 13 8.33 5.30 -11.01
CA LEU A 13 8.84 5.78 -12.28
C LEU A 13 9.94 6.85 -12.07
N PRO A 14 10.80 7.12 -13.08
CA PRO A 14 11.91 8.07 -12.92
C PRO A 14 11.46 9.47 -12.47
N ASN A 15 10.36 9.99 -13.02
CA ASN A 15 9.77 11.28 -12.62
C ASN A 15 9.37 11.31 -11.15
N ALA A 16 8.85 10.20 -10.62
CA ALA A 16 8.46 10.09 -9.22
C ALA A 16 9.65 10.05 -8.27
N ARG A 17 10.73 9.37 -8.68
CA ARG A 17 11.98 9.34 -7.90
C ARG A 17 12.59 10.73 -7.78
N GLU A 18 12.58 11.51 -8.87
CA GLU A 18 13.02 12.91 -8.83
C GLU A 18 12.07 13.76 -7.95
N ALA A 19 10.75 13.57 -8.06
CA ALA A 19 9.77 14.33 -7.27
C ALA A 19 9.82 14.02 -5.76
N LEU A 20 10.19 12.80 -5.39
CA LEU A 20 10.28 12.34 -4.00
C LEU A 20 11.72 12.40 -3.45
N LYS A 21 12.66 12.96 -4.23
CA LYS A 21 14.07 13.07 -3.86
C LYS A 21 14.22 13.88 -2.58
N GLY A 22 14.83 13.29 -1.56
CA GLY A 22 15.01 13.91 -0.24
C GLY A 22 13.86 13.68 0.74
N ILE A 23 12.73 13.12 0.30
CA ILE A 23 11.64 12.66 1.17
C ILE A 23 11.82 11.16 1.42
N VAL A 24 12.02 10.39 0.35
CA VAL A 24 12.25 8.95 0.43
C VAL A 24 13.67 8.63 -0.01
N SER A 25 14.24 7.55 0.54
CA SER A 25 15.52 7.02 0.06
C SER A 25 15.46 6.82 -1.46
N ASP A 26 16.55 7.05 -2.19
CA ASP A 26 16.63 6.85 -3.65
C ASP A 26 16.52 5.36 -4.02
N ARG A 27 15.31 4.85 -3.88
CA ARG A 27 14.94 3.45 -4.07
C ARG A 27 13.98 3.41 -5.24
N GLU A 28 14.14 2.36 -6.04
CA GLU A 28 13.19 2.05 -7.12
C GLU A 28 11.80 1.71 -6.56
N PHE A 29 11.72 1.28 -5.31
CA PHE A 29 10.48 0.89 -4.66
C PHE A 29 10.17 1.75 -3.45
N LEU A 30 8.90 2.12 -3.34
CA LEU A 30 8.33 2.78 -2.19
C LEU A 30 7.33 1.86 -1.52
N GLU A 31 7.50 1.63 -0.22
CA GLU A 31 6.57 0.84 0.57
C GLU A 31 5.83 1.76 1.54
N GLY A 32 4.51 1.70 1.55
CA GLY A 32 3.69 2.56 2.39
C GLY A 32 2.37 1.90 2.77
N PHE A 33 1.78 2.39 3.86
CA PHE A 33 0.42 2.03 4.23
C PHE A 33 -0.57 2.94 3.49
N VAL A 34 -1.47 2.36 2.72
CA VAL A 34 -2.45 3.12 1.94
C VAL A 34 -3.59 3.56 2.85
N VAL A 35 -3.68 4.86 3.11
CA VAL A 35 -4.72 5.45 3.96
C VAL A 35 -6.00 5.66 3.15
N SER A 36 -5.87 6.07 1.89
CA SER A 36 -6.99 6.36 1.00
C SER A 36 -6.55 6.35 -0.46
N GLU A 37 -7.51 6.24 -1.38
CA GLU A 37 -7.31 6.34 -2.82
C GLU A 37 -8.29 7.37 -3.39
N SER A 38 -7.86 8.08 -4.42
CA SER A 38 -8.68 9.05 -5.13
C SER A 38 -8.44 8.97 -6.64
N HIS A 39 -9.14 9.80 -7.41
CA HIS A 39 -8.89 9.92 -8.84
C HIS A 39 -7.48 10.43 -9.18
N LEU A 40 -6.75 11.04 -8.23
CA LEU A 40 -5.40 11.55 -8.44
C LEU A 40 -4.29 10.54 -8.12
N GLY A 41 -4.55 9.60 -7.20
CA GLY A 41 -3.52 8.69 -6.72
C GLY A 41 -3.90 8.00 -5.42
N VAL A 42 -2.87 7.50 -4.74
CA VAL A 42 -2.94 6.86 -3.43
C VAL A 42 -2.27 7.73 -2.38
N TRP A 43 -2.95 7.89 -1.25
CA TRP A 43 -2.44 8.56 -0.06
C TRP A 43 -1.71 7.55 0.81
N LEU A 44 -0.42 7.76 1.02
CA LEU A 44 0.47 6.83 1.72
C LEU A 44 0.93 7.44 3.04
N SER A 45 0.83 6.66 4.11
CA SER A 45 1.58 6.91 5.34
C SER A 45 2.90 6.16 5.26
N LEU A 46 4.01 6.88 5.43
CA LEU A 46 5.35 6.30 5.46
C LEU A 46 5.87 6.28 6.90
N PRO A 47 6.21 5.10 7.46
CA PRO A 47 6.75 5.01 8.82
C PRO A 47 8.18 5.57 8.94
N GLU A 48 8.86 5.76 7.81
CA GLU A 48 10.24 6.27 7.75
C GLU A 48 10.31 7.81 7.93
N LEU A 49 9.17 8.49 7.88
CA LEU A 49 9.03 9.93 8.09
C LEU A 49 8.57 10.18 9.54
N GLU A 50 9.48 10.11 10.52
CA GLU A 50 9.16 10.50 11.91
C GLU A 50 9.50 11.99 12.18
N PRO A 51 8.72 12.72 13.03
CA PRO A 51 7.52 12.29 13.77
C PRO A 51 6.20 12.86 13.21
N ALA A 52 6.24 13.57 12.08
CA ALA A 52 5.04 14.14 11.50
C ALA A 52 4.24 13.04 10.78
N THR A 53 2.94 12.98 11.04
CA THR A 53 1.97 12.16 10.29
C THR A 53 1.88 12.66 8.85
N GLU A 54 2.96 12.54 8.08
CA GLU A 54 3.05 13.00 6.72
C GLU A 54 2.42 11.93 5.83
N VAL A 55 1.20 12.24 5.41
CA VAL A 55 0.53 11.51 4.36
C VAL A 55 0.97 12.13 3.04
N ILE A 56 1.62 11.33 2.19
CA ILE A 56 2.04 11.77 0.86
C ILE A 56 1.06 11.28 -0.20
N LEU A 57 0.84 12.10 -1.23
CA LEU A 57 0.10 11.67 -2.41
C LEU A 57 1.07 11.07 -3.43
N LEU A 58 0.97 9.77 -3.66
CA LEU A 58 1.61 9.11 -4.80
C LEU A 58 0.62 9.06 -5.96
N LYS A 59 0.86 9.89 -6.98
CA LYS A 59 -0.02 10.00 -8.15
C LYS A 59 0.01 8.75 -9.02
N TRP A 60 -1.07 8.49 -9.77
CA TRP A 60 -1.15 7.33 -10.65
C TRP A 60 -0.07 7.31 -11.74
N GLU A 61 0.34 8.48 -12.24
CA GLU A 61 1.40 8.63 -13.25
C GLU A 61 2.84 8.52 -12.68
N HIS A 62 2.99 8.26 -11.37
CA HIS A 62 4.28 8.21 -10.68
C HIS A 62 4.76 6.78 -10.40
N PHE A 63 3.98 5.75 -10.71
CA PHE A 63 4.41 4.37 -10.52
C PHE A 63 3.89 3.47 -11.65
N SER A 64 4.62 2.38 -11.91
CA SER A 64 4.23 1.41 -12.95
C SER A 64 3.45 0.23 -12.40
N THR A 65 3.74 -0.19 -11.17
CA THR A 65 3.14 -1.37 -10.55
C THR A 65 2.96 -1.18 -9.05
N ALA A 66 1.88 -1.76 -8.51
CA ALA A 66 1.59 -1.85 -7.09
C ALA A 66 1.49 -3.32 -6.69
N LEU A 67 2.31 -3.74 -5.73
CA LEU A 67 2.34 -5.11 -5.20
C LEU A 67 1.70 -5.11 -3.81
N LEU A 68 0.62 -5.86 -3.69
CA LEU A 68 -0.09 -6.10 -2.44
C LEU A 68 0.25 -7.51 -1.96
N GLU A 69 0.80 -7.64 -0.76
CA GLU A 69 0.97 -8.96 -0.13
C GLU A 69 -0.40 -9.46 0.36
N TYR A 70 -0.98 -10.38 -0.39
CA TYR A 70 -2.21 -11.05 0.02
C TYR A 70 -1.92 -12.03 1.15
N ARG A 71 -2.51 -11.79 2.33
CA ARG A 71 -2.63 -12.80 3.37
C ARG A 71 -3.99 -13.47 3.23
N PRO A 72 -4.06 -14.78 2.92
CA PRO A 72 -5.34 -15.47 2.88
C PRO A 72 -6.00 -15.41 4.24
N GLU A 73 -7.27 -15.03 4.27
CA GLU A 73 -8.12 -15.20 5.46
C GLU A 73 -8.12 -16.69 5.81
N ALA A 74 -7.91 -17.00 7.09
CA ALA A 74 -7.96 -18.38 7.56
C ALA A 74 -9.35 -18.94 7.19
N PRO A 75 -9.43 -20.12 6.53
CA PRO A 75 -10.70 -20.69 6.17
C PRO A 75 -11.56 -20.84 7.42
N ALA A 76 -12.80 -20.34 7.36
CA ALA A 76 -13.74 -20.39 8.48
C ALA A 76 -13.81 -21.82 9.04
N GLU A 77 -13.71 -21.93 10.37
CA GLU A 77 -13.76 -23.20 11.07
C GLU A 77 -15.09 -23.89 10.75
N ARG A 78 -15.02 -25.03 10.04
CA ARG A 78 -16.23 -25.77 9.67
C ARG A 78 -16.82 -26.38 10.93
N LEU A 79 -17.96 -25.88 11.37
CA LEU A 79 -18.74 -26.52 12.43
C LEU A 79 -19.04 -27.97 12.01
N PRO A 80 -18.81 -28.97 12.87
CA PRO A 80 -19.08 -30.36 12.53
C PRO A 80 -20.58 -30.54 12.28
N VAL A 81 -20.94 -30.85 11.03
CA VAL A 81 -22.31 -31.23 10.66
C VAL A 81 -22.51 -32.69 11.04
N GLY A 82 -22.74 -32.95 12.33
CA GLY A 82 -23.13 -34.26 12.84
C GLY A 82 -24.65 -34.37 12.89
N PHE A 83 -25.23 -35.38 12.23
CA PHE A 83 -26.63 -35.74 12.43
C PHE A 83 -26.82 -36.17 13.88
N ARG A 84 -27.68 -35.48 14.62
CA ARG A 84 -28.13 -35.94 15.95
C ARG A 84 -28.88 -37.26 15.76
N ARG A 85 -28.39 -38.32 16.42
CA ARG A 85 -29.12 -39.58 16.61
C ARG A 85 -30.23 -39.39 17.65
#